data_AF-C9ZA75-F1
#
_entry.id   AF-C9ZA75-F1
#
_cell.length_a   1.000
_cell.length_b   1.000
_cell.length_c   1.000
_cell.angle_alpha   90.00
_cell.angle_beta   90.00
_cell.angle_gamma   90.00
#
_symmetry.space_group_name_H-M   'P 1'
#
loop_
_entity.id
_entity.type
_entity.pdbx_description
1 polymer ?
#
loop_
_entity_poly.entity_id
_entity_poly.type
_entity_poly.pdbx_seq_one_letter_code
_entity_poly.pdbx_strand_id
1 'polypeptide(L)'
;MSARLLRLVGTATVTVFTAGALLAAVPAPVAAAPEPPGERPVADLLTDLRRLYRETERAAEAYTATDRELTRQRAVVAGLDRRLARARLALHDSRGAAGRLARQQYQNSSTALSPYVRLLMTGDPQRALEQEHVIGQVARERAGTVERLTRGEQDTAALARRARVALDRQLTLAERRSREHGTASDRLDEIEELLASLTPAQLAALGKSERTAGADAPKLPSL
;
A
#
# COMPACT_ATOMS: atom_id res chain seq x y z
N MET A 1 18.54 22.94 -21.56
CA MET A 1 18.46 23.28 -20.12
C MET A 1 18.17 22.01 -19.36
N SER A 2 19.20 21.44 -18.74
CA SER A 2 19.23 20.03 -18.32
C SER A 2 18.96 19.92 -16.81
N ALA A 3 17.79 19.39 -16.45
CA ALA A 3 17.44 19.14 -15.05
C ALA A 3 18.09 17.83 -14.57
N ARG A 4 19.01 17.93 -13.61
CA ARG A 4 19.59 16.80 -12.88
C ARG A 4 18.61 16.39 -11.76
N LEU A 5 18.07 15.17 -11.83
CA LEU A 5 17.31 14.56 -10.73
C LEU A 5 18.26 13.72 -9.88
N LEU A 6 18.63 14.23 -8.70
CA LEU A 6 19.26 13.47 -7.64
C LEU A 6 18.23 12.48 -7.05
N ARG A 7 18.45 11.18 -7.31
CA ARG A 7 17.74 10.11 -6.62
C ARG A 7 18.39 9.90 -5.26
N LEU A 8 17.71 10.32 -4.20
CA LEU A 8 18.08 10.03 -2.82
C LEU A 8 17.47 8.67 -2.44
N VAL A 9 18.30 7.63 -2.42
CA VAL A 9 17.95 6.30 -1.90
C VAL A 9 18.24 6.32 -0.40
N GLY A 10 17.20 6.41 0.42
CA GLY A 10 17.30 6.27 1.87
C GLY A 10 17.12 4.81 2.27
N THR A 11 18.22 4.11 2.51
CA THR A 11 18.24 2.81 3.18
C THR A 11 18.11 3.03 4.69
N ALA A 12 16.96 2.72 5.27
CA ALA A 12 16.78 2.71 6.72
C ALA A 12 17.38 1.41 7.28
N THR A 13 18.59 1.48 7.80
CA THR A 13 19.23 0.43 8.60
C THR A 13 18.68 0.49 10.02
N VAL A 14 17.97 -0.55 10.44
CA VAL A 14 17.53 -0.72 11.84
C VAL A 14 18.74 -1.17 12.66
N THR A 15 19.31 -0.25 13.42
CA THR A 15 20.32 -0.54 14.44
C THR A 15 19.64 -1.15 15.67
N VAL A 16 19.93 -2.42 15.94
CA VAL A 16 19.58 -3.09 17.19
C VAL A 16 20.40 -2.43 18.31
N PHE A 17 19.71 -1.82 19.26
CA PHE A 17 20.32 -1.17 20.42
C PHE A 17 20.59 -2.23 21.50
N THR A 18 21.80 -2.81 21.49
CA THR A 18 22.29 -3.65 22.59
C THR A 18 22.83 -2.74 23.69
N ALA A 19 22.02 -2.45 24.70
CA ALA A 19 22.44 -1.74 25.91
C ALA A 19 23.24 -2.68 26.83
N GLY A 20 24.56 -2.69 26.68
CA GLY A 20 25.48 -3.30 27.63
C GLY A 20 25.82 -2.31 28.75
N ALA A 21 25.14 -2.41 29.89
CA ALA A 21 25.51 -1.67 31.09
C ALA A 21 26.51 -2.48 31.93
N LEU A 22 27.81 -2.16 31.83
CA LEU A 22 28.80 -2.52 32.83
C LEU A 22 28.73 -1.50 33.97
N LEU A 23 28.19 -1.93 35.13
CA LEU A 23 28.37 -1.24 36.41
C LEU A 23 29.03 -2.23 37.38
N ALA A 24 30.29 -1.96 37.70
CA ALA A 24 31.02 -2.62 38.76
C ALA A 24 30.37 -2.26 40.10
N ALA A 25 29.82 -3.26 40.79
CA ALA A 25 29.21 -3.12 42.11
C ALA A 25 30.12 -3.70 43.20
N VAL A 26 30.50 -2.84 44.15
CA VAL A 26 31.11 -3.20 45.44
C VAL A 26 30.06 -3.94 46.30
N PRO A 27 30.39 -5.06 46.98
CA PRO A 27 29.40 -5.74 47.81
C PRO A 27 29.34 -5.06 49.19
N ALA A 28 28.16 -4.53 49.53
CA ALA A 28 27.79 -4.25 50.92
C ALA A 28 26.67 -5.23 51.31
N PRO A 29 26.73 -5.88 52.48
CA PRO A 29 25.65 -6.76 52.93
C PRO A 29 24.52 -5.88 53.45
N VAL A 30 23.36 -5.94 52.81
CA VAL A 30 22.13 -5.32 53.33
C VAL A 30 21.25 -6.43 53.85
N ALA A 31 21.09 -6.45 55.18
CA ALA A 31 20.15 -7.28 55.90
C ALA A 31 18.72 -7.04 55.39
N ALA A 32 17.92 -8.11 55.35
CA ALA A 32 16.51 -8.07 55.00
C ALA A 32 15.76 -7.14 55.97
N ALA A 33 15.44 -5.93 55.50
CA ALA A 33 14.53 -5.03 56.18
C ALA A 33 13.09 -5.43 55.81
N PRO A 34 12.14 -5.36 56.76
CA PRO A 34 10.74 -5.63 56.47
C PRO A 34 10.20 -4.52 55.55
N GLU A 35 9.48 -4.94 54.50
CA GLU A 35 8.84 -4.05 53.52
C GLU A 35 7.98 -3.00 54.24
N PRO A 36 8.16 -1.69 53.94
CA PRO A 36 7.35 -0.64 54.53
C PRO A 36 5.88 -0.79 54.09
N PRO A 37 4.91 -0.57 55.00
CA PRO A 37 3.50 -0.69 54.68
C PRO A 37 3.08 0.47 53.76
N GLY A 38 2.93 0.17 52.46
CA GLY A 38 2.48 1.13 51.44
C GLY A 38 3.15 0.97 50.07
N GLU A 39 4.23 0.19 49.97
CA GLU A 39 4.90 -0.06 48.69
C GLU A 39 4.26 -1.25 47.94
N ARG A 40 4.08 -1.09 46.62
CA ARG A 40 3.51 -2.14 45.75
C ARG A 40 4.52 -3.30 45.67
N PRO A 41 4.11 -4.56 45.87
CA PRO A 41 5.05 -5.66 45.91
C PRO A 41 5.75 -5.84 44.55
N VAL A 42 7.05 -6.12 44.58
CA VAL A 42 7.90 -6.27 43.38
C VAL A 42 7.37 -7.32 42.39
N ALA A 43 6.68 -8.36 42.89
CA ALA A 43 6.06 -9.39 42.07
C ALA A 43 4.92 -8.84 41.17
N ASP A 44 4.12 -7.90 41.69
CA ASP A 44 3.04 -7.26 40.93
C ASP A 44 3.63 -6.34 39.86
N LEU A 45 4.67 -5.56 40.21
CA LEU A 45 5.40 -4.71 39.27
C LEU A 45 6.02 -5.50 38.11
N LEU A 46 6.64 -6.66 38.40
CA LEU A 46 7.17 -7.57 37.37
C LEU A 46 6.05 -8.14 36.49
N THR A 47 4.89 -8.41 37.06
CA THR A 47 3.74 -8.93 36.31
C THR A 47 3.18 -7.88 35.37
N ASP A 48 3.05 -6.63 35.83
CA ASP A 48 2.66 -5.49 35.00
C ASP A 48 3.67 -5.22 33.89
N LEU A 49 4.96 -5.20 34.21
CA LEU A 49 6.02 -4.99 33.22
C LEU A 49 6.00 -6.08 32.14
N ARG A 50 5.90 -7.36 32.52
CA ARG A 50 5.79 -8.49 31.57
C ARG A 50 4.52 -8.39 30.71
N ARG A 51 3.41 -7.93 31.28
CA ARG A 51 2.16 -7.71 30.55
C ARG A 51 2.34 -6.60 29.51
N LEU A 52 2.88 -5.45 29.90
CA LEU A 52 3.15 -4.33 29.00
C LEU A 52 4.10 -4.72 27.86
N TYR A 53 5.21 -5.41 28.16
CA TYR A 53 6.11 -5.89 27.11
C TYR A 53 5.41 -6.80 26.09
N ARG A 54 4.58 -7.76 26.55
CA ARG A 54 3.80 -8.63 25.65
C ARG A 54 2.78 -7.85 24.83
N GLU A 55 2.16 -6.82 25.40
CA GLU A 55 1.21 -5.97 24.68
C GLU A 55 1.92 -5.11 23.62
N THR A 56 3.09 -4.55 23.93
CA THR A 56 3.94 -3.82 22.98
C THR A 56 4.40 -4.73 21.84
N GLU A 57 4.84 -5.95 22.14
CA GLU A 57 5.25 -6.93 21.13
C GLU A 57 4.09 -7.25 20.17
N ARG A 58 2.90 -7.54 20.70
CA ARG A 58 1.70 -7.78 19.88
C ARG A 58 1.33 -6.58 19.01
N ALA A 59 1.42 -5.36 19.55
CA ALA A 59 1.14 -4.14 18.79
C ALA A 59 2.17 -3.94 17.65
N ALA A 60 3.46 -4.19 17.93
CA ALA A 60 4.53 -4.10 16.94
C ALA A 60 4.39 -5.17 15.84
N GLU A 61 4.00 -6.40 16.20
CA GLU A 61 3.70 -7.47 15.25
C GLU A 61 2.53 -7.10 14.33
N ALA A 62 1.43 -6.61 14.90
CA ALA A 62 0.27 -6.14 14.14
C ALA A 62 0.64 -5.01 13.18
N TYR A 63 1.36 -4.00 13.67
CA TYR A 63 1.87 -2.90 12.85
C TYR A 63 2.71 -3.41 11.68
N THR A 64 3.66 -4.32 11.95
CA THR A 64 4.55 -4.86 10.92
C THR A 64 3.79 -5.71 9.91
N ALA A 65 2.76 -6.45 10.34
CA ALA A 65 1.87 -7.20 9.44
C ALA A 65 1.08 -6.25 8.52
N THR A 66 0.48 -5.19 9.07
CA THR A 66 -0.26 -4.19 8.30
C THR A 66 0.67 -3.40 7.36
N ASP A 67 1.89 -3.09 7.77
CA ASP A 67 2.88 -2.41 6.93
C ASP A 67 3.27 -3.23 5.69
N ARG A 68 3.47 -4.54 5.87
CA ARG A 68 3.73 -5.46 4.75
C ARG A 68 2.56 -5.51 3.78
N GLU A 69 1.33 -5.60 4.31
CA GLU A 69 0.12 -5.61 3.48
C GLU A 69 -0.08 -4.27 2.76
N LEU A 70 0.15 -3.14 3.42
CA LEU A 70 0.10 -1.80 2.82
C LEU A 70 1.12 -1.67 1.69
N THR A 71 2.33 -2.20 1.87
CA THR A 71 3.37 -2.21 0.83
C THR A 71 2.94 -3.00 -0.41
N ARG A 72 2.35 -4.19 -0.22
CA ARG A 72 1.78 -4.97 -1.32
C ARG A 72 0.64 -4.21 -2.01
N GLN A 73 -0.25 -3.61 -1.22
CA GLN A 73 -1.38 -2.86 -1.75
C GLN A 73 -0.95 -1.64 -2.58
N ARG A 74 0.10 -0.92 -2.15
CA ARG A 74 0.71 0.17 -2.93
C ARG A 74 1.21 -0.30 -4.30
N ALA A 75 1.79 -1.50 -4.37
CA ALA A 75 2.21 -2.08 -5.65
C ALA A 75 1.01 -2.40 -6.56
N VAL A 76 -0.10 -2.89 -5.99
CA VAL A 76 -1.36 -3.12 -6.72
C VAL A 76 -1.92 -1.82 -7.28
N VAL A 77 -2.02 -0.76 -6.46
CA VAL A 77 -2.49 0.56 -6.88
C VAL A 77 -1.61 1.10 -8.01
N ALA A 78 -0.29 1.10 -7.84
CA ALA A 78 0.64 1.55 -8.88
C ALA A 78 0.51 0.76 -10.18
N GLY A 79 0.26 -0.55 -10.11
CA GLY A 79 0.01 -1.39 -11.27
C GLY A 79 -1.29 -1.03 -12.00
N LEU A 80 -2.37 -0.79 -11.25
CA LEU A 80 -3.66 -0.37 -11.80
C LEU A 80 -3.58 1.03 -12.42
N ASP A 81 -2.89 1.97 -11.80
CA ASP A 81 -2.72 3.32 -12.33
C ASP A 81 -1.95 3.32 -13.66
N ARG A 82 -0.87 2.53 -13.77
CA ARG A 82 -0.16 2.36 -15.05
C ARG A 82 -1.04 1.75 -16.14
N ARG A 83 -1.91 0.80 -15.80
CA ARG A 83 -2.86 0.20 -16.74
C ARG A 83 -3.93 1.22 -17.15
N LEU A 84 -4.48 1.96 -16.20
CA LEU A 84 -5.47 3.00 -16.44
C LEU A 84 -4.91 4.13 -17.31
N ALA A 85 -3.68 4.57 -17.07
CA ALA A 85 -3.00 5.56 -17.89
C ALA A 85 -2.87 5.10 -19.35
N ARG A 86 -2.41 3.86 -19.58
CA ARG A 86 -2.33 3.27 -20.92
C ARG A 86 -3.71 3.16 -21.59
N ALA A 87 -4.72 2.72 -20.85
CA ALA A 87 -6.09 2.62 -21.37
C ALA A 87 -6.65 4.00 -21.77
N ARG A 88 -6.40 5.05 -20.96
CA ARG A 88 -6.80 6.42 -21.27
C ARG A 88 -6.13 6.97 -22.52
N LEU A 89 -4.84 6.68 -22.73
CA LEU A 89 -4.12 7.05 -23.96
C LEU A 89 -4.73 6.34 -25.18
N ALA A 90 -4.92 5.02 -25.12
CA ALA A 90 -5.55 4.26 -26.21
C ALA A 90 -6.98 4.73 -26.51
N LEU A 91 -7.74 5.11 -25.48
CA LEU A 91 -9.06 5.70 -25.63
C LEU A 91 -9.01 7.09 -26.29
N HIS A 92 -8.01 7.91 -25.96
CA HIS A 92 -7.81 9.20 -26.63
C HIS A 92 -7.55 9.01 -28.13
N ASP A 93 -6.69 8.06 -28.51
CA ASP A 93 -6.42 7.74 -29.91
C ASP A 93 -7.67 7.24 -30.63
N SER A 94 -8.45 6.38 -29.96
CA SER A 94 -9.72 5.85 -30.48
C SER A 94 -10.76 6.97 -30.70
N ARG A 95 -10.85 7.94 -29.79
CA ARG A 95 -11.68 9.14 -29.95
C ARG A 95 -11.23 9.99 -31.11
N GLY A 96 -9.91 10.15 -31.30
CA GLY A 96 -9.34 10.84 -32.46
C GLY A 96 -9.72 10.15 -33.78
N ALA A 97 -9.64 8.82 -33.85
CA ALA A 97 -10.04 8.05 -35.02
C ALA A 97 -11.55 8.15 -35.31
N ALA A 98 -12.38 8.01 -34.27
CA ALA A 98 -13.83 8.19 -34.40
C ALA A 98 -14.21 9.60 -34.84
N GLY A 99 -13.53 10.63 -34.34
CA GLY A 99 -13.74 12.02 -34.77
C GLY A 99 -13.37 12.27 -36.23
N ARG A 100 -12.32 11.63 -36.75
CA ARG A 100 -12.01 11.67 -38.20
C ARG A 100 -13.09 10.99 -39.02
N LEU A 101 -13.55 9.82 -38.58
CA LEU A 101 -14.65 9.11 -39.23
C LEU A 101 -15.93 9.97 -39.24
N ALA A 102 -16.29 10.61 -38.13
CA ALA A 102 -17.44 11.49 -38.05
C ALA A 102 -17.34 12.69 -39.01
N ARG A 103 -16.17 13.32 -39.12
CA ARG A 103 -15.94 14.41 -40.10
C ARG A 103 -16.07 13.93 -41.54
N GLN A 104 -15.53 12.76 -41.88
CA GLN A 104 -15.68 12.17 -43.21
C GLN A 104 -17.15 11.90 -43.53
N GLN A 105 -17.94 11.41 -42.56
CA GLN A 105 -19.38 11.26 -42.75
C GLN A 105 -20.03 12.62 -42.99
N TYR A 106 -19.80 13.60 -42.13
CA TYR A 106 -20.42 14.94 -42.26
C TYR A 106 -20.10 15.62 -43.60
N GLN A 107 -18.84 15.57 -44.04
CA GLN A 107 -18.42 16.13 -45.33
C GLN A 107 -19.04 15.38 -46.52
N ASN A 108 -19.13 14.04 -46.45
CA ASN A 108 -19.74 13.25 -47.51
C ASN A 108 -21.28 13.34 -47.52
N SER A 109 -21.90 13.61 -46.37
CA SER A 109 -23.34 13.87 -46.22
C SER A 109 -23.78 15.21 -46.83
N SER A 110 -22.84 16.12 -47.12
CA SER A 110 -23.12 17.40 -47.78
C SER A 110 -23.60 17.24 -49.22
N THR A 111 -23.65 16.01 -49.73
CA THR A 111 -24.36 15.69 -50.95
C THR A 111 -25.44 14.67 -50.62
N ALA A 112 -26.71 15.05 -50.80
CA ALA A 112 -27.92 14.40 -50.27
C ALA A 112 -28.16 12.92 -50.67
N LEU A 113 -27.29 12.32 -51.49
CA LEU A 113 -27.36 10.93 -51.94
C LEU A 113 -26.21 10.12 -51.34
N SER A 114 -26.54 8.98 -50.70
CA SER A 114 -25.56 8.00 -50.23
C SER A 114 -24.54 7.69 -51.34
N PRO A 115 -23.22 7.59 -51.04
CA PRO A 115 -22.20 7.27 -52.04
C PRO A 115 -22.52 6.02 -52.85
N TYR A 116 -23.22 5.05 -52.25
CA TYR A 116 -23.71 3.84 -52.93
C TYR A 116 -24.81 4.11 -53.93
N VAL A 117 -25.78 4.95 -53.57
CA VAL A 117 -26.86 5.36 -54.49
C VAL A 117 -26.26 6.16 -55.64
N ARG A 118 -25.25 6.98 -55.37
CA ARG A 118 -24.53 7.73 -56.41
C ARG A 118 -23.73 6.81 -57.33
N LEU A 119 -23.08 5.79 -56.80
CA LEU A 119 -22.35 4.78 -57.57
C LEU A 119 -23.29 3.93 -58.45
N LEU A 120 -24.48 3.62 -57.96
CA LEU A 120 -25.54 2.94 -58.72
C LEU A 120 -26.18 3.83 -59.81
N MET A 121 -26.11 5.16 -59.65
CA MET A 121 -26.58 6.13 -60.63
C MET A 121 -25.52 6.58 -61.64
N THR A 122 -24.23 6.31 -61.38
CA THR A 122 -23.17 6.48 -62.37
C THR A 122 -23.21 5.32 -63.38
N GLY A 123 -23.02 5.62 -64.67
CA GLY A 123 -23.38 4.77 -65.81
C GLY A 123 -22.69 3.40 -65.98
N ASP A 124 -21.98 2.88 -64.96
CA ASP A 124 -21.35 1.55 -65.00
C ASP A 124 -21.53 0.81 -63.64
N PRO A 125 -22.71 0.24 -63.38
CA PRO A 125 -23.01 -0.48 -62.14
C PRO A 125 -22.26 -1.81 -62.00
N GLN A 126 -21.72 -2.39 -63.09
CA GLN A 126 -20.91 -3.61 -63.01
C GLN A 126 -19.54 -3.34 -62.38
N ARG A 127 -18.90 -2.22 -62.74
CA ARG A 127 -17.67 -1.74 -62.08
C ARG A 127 -17.84 -1.48 -60.58
N ALA A 128 -19.04 -1.08 -60.16
CA ALA A 128 -19.36 -0.86 -58.75
C ALA A 128 -19.36 -2.18 -57.95
N LEU A 129 -19.89 -3.24 -58.55
CA LEU A 129 -19.92 -4.58 -57.97
C LEU A 129 -18.52 -5.21 -57.92
N GLU A 130 -17.67 -4.94 -58.90
CA GLU A 130 -16.25 -5.36 -58.88
C GLU A 130 -15.46 -4.72 -57.71
N GLN A 131 -15.93 -3.59 -57.18
CA GLN A 131 -15.34 -2.90 -56.03
C GLN A 131 -15.93 -3.30 -54.67
N GLU A 132 -16.82 -4.30 -54.62
CA GLU A 132 -17.48 -4.75 -53.38
C GLU A 132 -16.48 -5.07 -52.26
N HIS A 133 -15.34 -5.67 -52.60
CA HIS A 133 -14.29 -5.98 -51.64
C HIS A 133 -13.72 -4.74 -50.93
N VAL A 134 -13.46 -3.67 -51.70
CA VAL A 134 -12.92 -2.40 -51.20
C VAL A 134 -13.95 -1.73 -50.30
N ILE A 135 -15.20 -1.72 -50.74
CA ILE A 135 -16.35 -1.21 -50.00
C ILE A 135 -16.52 -1.96 -48.66
N GLY A 136 -16.45 -3.29 -48.69
CA GLY A 136 -16.53 -4.13 -47.50
C GLY A 136 -15.36 -3.89 -46.54
N GLN A 137 -14.16 -3.66 -47.05
CA GLN A 137 -12.99 -3.32 -46.23
C GLN A 137 -13.18 -1.99 -45.49
N VAL A 138 -13.67 -0.95 -46.18
CA VAL A 138 -13.98 0.34 -45.58
C VAL A 138 -15.08 0.20 -44.51
N ALA A 139 -16.14 -0.56 -44.79
CA ALA A 139 -17.20 -0.81 -43.82
C ALA A 139 -16.67 -1.50 -42.55
N ARG A 140 -15.81 -2.52 -42.71
CA ARG A 140 -15.15 -3.21 -41.59
C ARG A 140 -14.24 -2.28 -40.78
N GLU A 141 -13.48 -1.41 -41.44
CA GLU A 141 -12.61 -0.45 -40.77
C GLU A 141 -13.40 0.58 -39.93
N ARG A 142 -14.53 1.05 -40.48
CA ARG A 142 -15.46 1.94 -39.77
C ARG A 142 -16.07 1.25 -38.55
N ALA A 143 -16.60 0.05 -38.73
CA ALA A 143 -17.14 -0.76 -37.64
C ALA A 143 -16.08 -1.00 -36.55
N GLY A 144 -14.86 -1.41 -36.95
CA GLY A 144 -13.75 -1.61 -36.02
C GLY A 144 -13.34 -0.33 -35.28
N THR A 145 -13.48 0.85 -35.89
CA THR A 145 -13.21 2.14 -35.22
C THR A 145 -14.21 2.42 -34.10
N VAL A 146 -15.50 2.24 -34.37
CA VAL A 146 -16.55 2.39 -33.35
C VAL A 146 -16.37 1.36 -32.25
N GLU A 147 -16.09 0.11 -32.61
CA GLU A 147 -15.92 -0.99 -31.68
C GLU A 147 -14.71 -0.78 -30.74
N ARG A 148 -13.56 -0.32 -31.27
CA ARG A 148 -12.39 0.03 -30.44
C ARG A 148 -12.69 1.18 -29.48
N LEU A 149 -13.43 2.19 -29.92
CA LEU A 149 -13.87 3.28 -29.06
C LEU A 149 -14.73 2.74 -27.90
N THR A 150 -15.79 1.99 -28.21
CA THR A 150 -16.71 1.46 -27.21
C THR A 150 -16.01 0.54 -26.21
N ARG A 151 -15.17 -0.39 -26.69
CA ARG A 151 -14.36 -1.24 -25.79
C ARG A 151 -13.41 -0.42 -24.93
N GLY A 152 -12.71 0.54 -25.53
CA GLY A 152 -11.79 1.42 -24.80
C GLY A 152 -12.47 2.21 -23.68
N GLU A 153 -13.72 2.65 -23.89
CA GLU A 153 -14.52 3.32 -22.85
C GLU A 153 -14.89 2.36 -21.71
N GLN A 154 -15.36 1.16 -22.05
CA GLN A 154 -15.72 0.12 -21.07
C GLN A 154 -14.50 -0.31 -20.23
N ASP A 155 -13.37 -0.58 -20.89
CA ASP A 155 -12.13 -1.01 -20.23
C ASP A 155 -11.57 0.09 -19.33
N THR A 156 -11.55 1.34 -19.81
CA THR A 156 -11.10 2.49 -19.01
C THR A 156 -11.99 2.69 -17.79
N ALA A 157 -13.31 2.57 -17.94
CA ALA A 157 -14.25 2.69 -16.83
C ALA A 157 -14.07 1.55 -15.80
N ALA A 158 -13.88 0.31 -16.27
CA ALA A 158 -13.64 -0.83 -15.41
C ALA A 158 -12.31 -0.69 -14.64
N LEU A 159 -11.24 -0.28 -15.30
CA LEU A 159 -9.94 0.00 -14.66
C LEU A 159 -10.05 1.14 -13.64
N ALA A 160 -10.78 2.21 -13.95
CA ALA A 160 -10.98 3.32 -13.03
C ALA A 160 -11.72 2.88 -11.76
N ARG A 161 -12.76 2.03 -11.88
CA ARG A 161 -13.45 1.47 -10.71
C ARG A 161 -12.51 0.60 -9.86
N ARG A 162 -11.73 -0.29 -10.49
CA ARG A 162 -10.76 -1.14 -9.78
C ARG A 162 -9.68 -0.32 -9.07
N ALA A 163 -9.16 0.72 -9.73
CA ALA A 163 -8.17 1.61 -9.14
C ALA A 163 -8.71 2.34 -7.90
N ARG A 164 -9.96 2.82 -7.95
CA ARG A 164 -10.63 3.44 -6.79
C ARG A 164 -10.74 2.47 -5.62
N VAL A 165 -11.29 1.28 -5.83
CA VAL A 165 -11.43 0.27 -4.78
C VAL A 165 -10.06 -0.11 -4.18
N ALA A 166 -9.03 -0.23 -5.02
CA ALA A 166 -7.68 -0.51 -4.54
C ALA A 166 -7.10 0.65 -3.71
N LEU A 167 -7.37 1.89 -4.11
CA LEU A 167 -6.95 3.08 -3.36
C LEU A 167 -7.69 3.17 -2.01
N ASP A 168 -8.99 2.91 -1.99
CA ASP A 168 -9.78 2.90 -0.75
C ASP A 168 -9.21 1.89 0.26
N ARG A 169 -8.91 0.67 -0.20
CA ARG A 169 -8.24 -0.35 0.63
C ARG A 169 -6.87 0.13 1.13
N GLN A 170 -6.10 0.83 0.29
CA GLN A 170 -4.81 1.40 0.70
C GLN A 170 -4.98 2.44 1.82
N LEU A 171 -6.00 3.30 1.72
CA LEU A 171 -6.30 4.30 2.75
C LEU A 171 -6.71 3.65 4.06
N THR A 172 -7.60 2.65 4.01
CA THR A 172 -7.99 1.88 5.21
C THR A 172 -6.79 1.20 5.89
N LEU A 173 -5.88 0.60 5.10
CA LEU A 173 -4.66 -0.01 5.65
C LEU A 173 -3.71 1.04 6.23
N ALA A 174 -3.60 2.22 5.62
CA ALA A 174 -2.77 3.30 6.13
C ALA A 174 -3.31 3.86 7.46
N GLU A 175 -4.63 4.05 7.58
CA GLU A 175 -5.27 4.41 8.85
C GLU A 175 -5.04 3.36 9.92
N ARG A 176 -5.24 2.08 9.58
CA ARG A 176 -5.01 0.97 10.51
C ARG A 176 -3.56 0.95 11.01
N ARG A 177 -2.59 1.07 10.11
CA ARG A 177 -1.16 1.16 10.46
C ARG A 177 -0.88 2.32 11.41
N SER A 178 -1.50 3.48 11.18
CA SER A 178 -1.35 4.65 12.05
C SER A 178 -1.90 4.41 13.45
N ARG A 179 -3.06 3.74 13.57
CA ARG A 179 -3.63 3.37 14.87
C ARG A 179 -2.76 2.37 15.61
N GLU A 180 -2.31 1.32 14.93
CA GLU A 180 -1.42 0.30 15.51
C GLU A 180 -0.07 0.89 15.96
N HIS A 181 0.48 1.84 15.19
CA HIS A 181 1.65 2.61 15.62
C HIS A 181 1.36 3.42 16.89
N GLY A 182 0.24 4.15 16.93
CA GLY A 182 -0.16 4.91 18.11
C GLY A 182 -0.27 4.01 19.35
N THR A 183 -0.96 2.87 19.23
CA THR A 183 -1.06 1.90 20.33
C THR A 183 0.30 1.36 20.78
N ALA A 184 1.23 1.09 19.85
CA ALA A 184 2.57 0.66 20.24
C ALA A 184 3.35 1.76 20.98
N SER A 185 3.22 3.02 20.56
CA SER A 185 3.80 4.17 21.25
C SER A 185 3.19 4.36 22.64
N ASP A 186 1.87 4.33 22.76
CA ASP A 186 1.18 4.49 24.05
C ASP A 186 1.64 3.42 25.07
N ARG A 187 1.85 2.18 24.62
CA ARG A 187 2.35 1.10 25.49
C ARG A 187 3.80 1.27 25.90
N LEU A 188 4.63 1.87 25.05
CA LEU A 188 6.01 2.22 25.41
C LEU A 188 6.02 3.35 26.44
N ASP A 189 5.17 4.35 26.26
CA ASP A 189 5.02 5.46 27.20
C ASP A 189 4.54 4.95 28.58
N GLU A 190 3.58 4.02 28.63
CA GLU A 190 3.15 3.35 29.87
C GLU A 190 4.30 2.60 30.57
N ILE A 191 5.21 1.97 29.81
CA ILE A 191 6.40 1.32 30.37
C ILE A 191 7.35 2.36 30.96
N GLU A 192 7.60 3.45 30.25
CA GLU A 192 8.48 4.54 30.69
C GLU A 192 7.94 5.21 31.97
N GLU A 193 6.64 5.49 32.03
CA GLU A 193 5.97 6.04 33.21
C GLU A 193 6.04 5.07 34.40
N LEU A 194 5.78 3.78 34.16
CA LEU A 194 5.89 2.76 35.20
C LEU A 194 7.31 2.74 35.77
N LEU A 195 8.33 2.71 34.92
CA LEU A 195 9.74 2.71 35.35
C LEU A 195 10.13 4.02 36.07
N ALA A 196 9.64 5.17 35.61
CA ALA A 196 9.90 6.47 36.25
C ALA A 196 9.23 6.60 37.63
N SER A 197 8.14 5.89 37.87
CA SER A 197 7.42 5.89 39.15
C SER A 197 8.08 5.05 40.25
N LEU A 198 9.06 4.21 39.91
CA LEU A 198 9.69 3.27 40.84
C LEU A 198 10.78 3.92 41.69
N THR A 199 10.89 3.48 42.94
CA THR A 199 12.00 3.89 43.82
C THR A 199 13.31 3.19 43.42
N PRO A 200 14.49 3.75 43.75
CA PRO A 200 15.77 3.09 43.49
C PRO A 200 15.89 1.69 44.11
N ALA A 201 15.26 1.47 45.28
CA ALA A 201 15.21 0.17 45.94
C ALA A 201 14.38 -0.85 45.14
N GLN A 202 13.21 -0.43 44.64
CA GLN A 202 12.34 -1.24 43.79
C GLN A 202 12.99 -1.58 42.45
N LEU A 203 13.67 -0.62 41.80
CA LEU A 203 14.45 -0.86 40.58
C LEU A 203 15.58 -1.88 40.79
N ALA A 204 16.31 -1.78 41.91
CA ALA A 204 17.37 -2.73 42.24
C ALA A 204 16.82 -4.14 42.52
N ALA A 205 15.65 -4.25 43.17
CA ALA A 205 14.96 -5.50 43.43
C ALA A 205 14.40 -6.14 42.13
N LEU A 206 13.82 -5.33 41.24
CA LEU A 206 13.40 -5.73 39.90
C LEU A 206 14.56 -6.29 39.08
N GLY A 207 15.68 -5.56 39.00
CA GLY A 207 16.85 -6.00 38.23
C GLY A 207 17.51 -7.28 38.78
N LYS A 208 17.43 -7.52 40.10
CA LYS A 208 17.86 -8.81 40.70
C LYS A 208 16.91 -9.94 40.32
N SER A 209 15.60 -9.68 40.33
CA SER A 209 14.56 -10.67 40.05
C SER A 209 14.49 -11.07 38.57
N GLU A 210 14.78 -10.15 37.65
CA GLU A 210 14.92 -10.47 36.21
C GLU A 210 16.14 -11.34 35.93
N ARG A 211 17.27 -11.07 36.60
CA ARG A 211 18.50 -11.88 36.46
C ARG A 211 18.32 -13.31 36.98
N THR A 212 17.61 -13.51 38.08
CA THR A 212 17.29 -14.85 38.58
C THR A 212 16.27 -15.56 37.68
N ALA A 213 15.23 -14.87 37.21
CA ALA A 213 14.24 -15.43 36.29
C ALA A 213 14.82 -15.79 34.91
N GLY A 214 15.79 -15.01 34.40
CA GLY A 214 16.50 -15.31 33.14
C GLY A 214 17.54 -16.42 33.26
N ALA A 215 18.06 -16.68 34.47
CA ALA A 215 18.96 -17.80 34.74
C ALA A 215 18.22 -19.15 34.82
N ASP A 216 16.93 -19.15 35.21
CA ASP A 216 16.05 -20.32 35.24
C ASP A 216 15.31 -20.58 33.91
N ALA A 217 15.46 -19.71 32.90
CA ALA A 217 14.90 -19.96 31.58
C ALA A 217 15.68 -21.10 30.89
N PRO A 218 15.04 -22.22 30.50
CA PRO A 218 15.73 -23.33 29.86
C PRO A 218 16.32 -22.85 28.53
N LYS A 219 17.65 -23.03 28.38
CA LYS A 219 18.34 -22.84 27.11
C LYS A 219 17.63 -23.68 26.04
N LEU A 220 16.89 -23.03 25.16
CA LEU A 220 16.37 -23.67 23.96
C LEU A 220 17.58 -24.18 23.15
N PRO A 221 17.60 -25.45 22.72
CA PRO A 221 18.67 -25.97 21.88
C PRO A 221 18.69 -25.20 20.56
N SER A 222 19.87 -24.74 20.18
CA SER A 222 20.14 -24.11 18.89
C SER A 222 19.74 -25.05 17.75
N LEU A 223 18.88 -24.57 16.84
CA LEU A 223 18.67 -25.12 15.50
C LEU A 223 19.45 -24.28 14.50
#